data_AF-A0A4P6FTB8-F1
#
_entry.id   AF-A0A4P6FTB8-F1
#
_cell.length_a   1.000
_cell.length_b   1.000
_cell.length_c   1.000
_cell.angle_alpha   90.00
_cell.angle_beta   90.00
_cell.angle_gamma   90.00
#
_symmetry.space_group_name_H-M   'P 1'
#
loop_
_entity.id
_entity.type
_entity.pdbx_description
1 polymer ?
#
loop_
_entity_poly.entity_id
_entity_poly.type
_entity_poly.pdbx_seq_one_letter_code
_entity_poly.pdbx_strand_id
1 'polypeptide(L)'
;MRLAGFRGTIPDGDYGPGTEMQVTAFQRLFMRMAAPHGRADAETMAAIADFAKANPVDFKLLRCPCGVCPGFGRGKFKDEYRRPERLEVYHLYEYPGIHRMLLWTYRAAQLHARARGWTLTINSAYRCAIDNANHQRTSTNHHGKAIDIDIIGSGGTDRTRCNSLRGILVEQAHAQIGWSAPDRKSLEPADIAPTWVHLDVRSYQRKYLADRYFVKDLAALDAVPA
;
A
#
# COMPACT_ATOMS: atom_id res chain seq x y z
N MET A 1 -4.25 10.80 -1.76
CA MET A 1 -3.79 9.46 -2.22
C MET A 1 -2.29 9.36 -2.51
N ARG A 2 -1.67 10.29 -3.25
CA ARG A 2 -0.20 10.29 -3.45
C ARG A 2 0.62 10.53 -2.18
N LEU A 3 -0.04 10.92 -1.10
CA LEU A 3 0.54 11.10 0.23
C LEU A 3 0.06 10.02 1.22
N ALA A 4 -0.38 8.85 0.74
CA ALA A 4 -0.88 7.76 1.59
C ALA A 4 0.09 7.27 2.66
N GLY A 5 1.39 7.46 2.44
CA GLY A 5 2.45 7.15 3.40
C GLY A 5 2.74 8.25 4.44
N PHE A 6 2.07 9.40 4.33
CA PHE A 6 2.22 10.56 5.21
C PHE A 6 0.88 10.83 5.90
N ARG A 7 0.46 9.95 6.82
CA ARG A 7 -0.79 10.04 7.61
C ARG A 7 -2.10 9.87 6.83
N GLY A 8 -2.06 9.51 5.56
CA GLY A 8 -3.25 9.40 4.71
C GLY A 8 -4.00 8.09 4.85
N THR A 9 -5.30 8.09 5.15
CA THR A 9 -6.05 6.86 5.44
C THR A 9 -7.01 6.42 4.35
N ILE A 10 -7.60 7.34 3.57
CA ILE A 10 -8.61 7.05 2.54
C ILE A 10 -8.52 8.03 1.36
N PRO A 11 -9.02 7.65 0.17
CA PRO A 11 -9.23 8.56 -0.97
C PRO A 11 -10.70 9.01 -1.05
N ASP A 12 -11.13 9.91 -0.16
CA ASP A 12 -12.48 10.49 -0.14
C ASP A 12 -12.71 11.57 -1.21
N GLY A 13 -11.64 12.18 -1.73
CA GLY A 13 -11.71 13.20 -2.77
C GLY A 13 -11.76 14.63 -2.23
N ASP A 14 -11.81 14.79 -0.91
CA ASP A 14 -11.96 16.09 -0.26
C ASP A 14 -10.61 16.62 0.25
N TYR A 15 -10.35 17.89 -0.02
CA TYR A 15 -9.26 18.61 0.63
C TYR A 15 -9.73 19.11 2.01
N GLY A 16 -9.87 18.20 2.95
CA GLY A 16 -10.20 18.50 4.35
C GLY A 16 -8.97 18.46 5.28
N PRO A 17 -9.20 18.50 6.61
CA PRO A 17 -8.13 18.43 7.61
C PRO A 17 -7.22 17.19 7.47
N GLY A 18 -7.78 16.06 7.02
CA GLY A 18 -7.02 14.85 6.75
C GLY A 18 -6.03 14.99 5.59
N THR A 19 -6.37 15.77 4.57
CA THR A 19 -5.49 16.06 3.43
C THR A 19 -4.45 17.12 3.79
N GLU A 20 -4.85 18.18 4.49
CA GLU A 20 -3.91 19.19 5.01
C GLU A 20 -2.85 18.57 5.93
N MET A 21 -3.24 17.64 6.80
CA MET A 21 -2.31 16.89 7.63
C MET A 21 -1.32 16.06 6.80
N GLN A 22 -1.78 15.43 5.72
CA GLN A 22 -0.91 14.67 4.81
C GLN A 22 0.13 15.58 4.16
N VAL A 23 -0.32 16.72 3.64
CA VAL A 23 0.56 17.70 2.98
C VAL A 23 1.55 18.29 3.98
N THR A 24 1.09 18.67 5.16
CA THR A 24 1.94 19.17 6.25
C THR A 24 3.03 18.17 6.64
N ALA A 25 2.67 16.89 6.80
CA ALA A 25 3.62 15.83 7.12
C ALA A 25 4.66 15.64 6.00
N PHE A 26 4.22 15.64 4.74
CA PHE A 26 5.09 15.54 3.58
C PHE A 26 6.07 16.72 3.47
N GLN A 27 5.56 17.95 3.57
CA GLN A 27 6.35 19.17 3.54
C GLN A 27 7.41 19.21 4.64
N ARG A 28 7.06 18.79 5.85
CA ARG A 28 8.00 18.71 6.97
C ARG A 28 9.08 17.67 6.71
N LEU A 29 8.68 16.46 6.33
CA LEU A 29 9.59 15.31 6.30
C LEU A 29 10.45 15.26 5.03
N PHE A 30 9.84 15.43 3.86
CA PHE A 30 10.53 15.32 2.58
C PHE A 30 11.07 16.66 2.10
N MET A 31 10.24 17.71 2.12
CA MET A 31 10.67 19.06 1.70
C MET A 31 11.49 19.79 2.78
N ARG A 32 11.57 19.24 3.99
CA ARG A 32 12.33 19.78 5.13
C ARG A 32 11.94 21.22 5.51
N MET A 33 10.67 21.57 5.31
CA MET A 33 10.16 22.89 5.64
C MET A 33 10.10 23.09 7.16
N ALA A 34 10.73 24.16 7.66
CA ALA A 34 10.67 24.53 9.08
C ALA A 34 9.24 24.91 9.51
N ALA A 35 8.50 25.59 8.61
CA ALA A 35 7.11 25.97 8.79
C ALA A 35 6.25 25.47 7.61
N PRO A 36 5.78 24.21 7.65
CA PRO A 36 4.85 23.68 6.65
C PRO A 36 3.52 24.45 6.68
N HIS A 37 2.96 24.76 5.52
CA HIS A 37 1.70 25.50 5.40
C HIS A 37 0.52 24.61 4.97
N GLY A 38 0.74 23.33 4.69
CA GLY A 38 -0.34 22.37 4.46
C GLY A 38 -1.13 22.59 3.17
N ARG A 39 -0.58 23.33 2.19
CA ARG A 39 -1.21 23.59 0.88
C ARG A 39 -0.52 22.80 -0.21
N ALA A 40 -1.28 22.10 -1.06
CA ALA A 40 -0.77 21.39 -2.22
C ALA A 40 -0.57 22.35 -3.43
N ASP A 41 0.31 23.32 -3.27
CA ASP A 41 0.70 24.26 -4.34
C ASP A 41 1.65 23.64 -5.36
N ALA A 42 2.05 24.44 -6.37
CA ALA A 42 2.91 23.99 -7.45
C ALA A 42 4.25 23.40 -6.96
N GLU A 43 4.85 24.01 -5.93
CA GLU A 43 6.10 23.52 -5.32
C GLU A 43 5.88 22.17 -4.63
N THR A 44 4.81 22.04 -3.85
CA THR A 44 4.44 20.77 -3.22
C THR A 44 4.18 19.68 -4.26
N MET A 45 3.51 20.02 -5.36
CA MET A 45 3.22 19.07 -6.44
C MET A 45 4.48 18.63 -7.19
N ALA A 46 5.43 19.55 -7.43
CA ALA A 46 6.74 19.23 -7.98
C ALA A 46 7.53 18.31 -7.03
N ALA A 47 7.54 18.62 -5.73
CA ALA A 47 8.19 17.80 -4.71
C ALA A 47 7.59 16.39 -4.62
N ILE A 48 6.27 16.22 -4.79
CA ILE A 48 5.63 14.90 -4.85
C ILE A 48 6.16 14.09 -6.05
N ALA A 49 6.36 14.74 -7.20
CA ALA A 49 6.94 14.08 -8.38
C ALA A 49 8.40 13.67 -8.14
N ASP A 50 9.20 14.51 -7.49
CA ASP A 50 10.59 14.18 -7.18
C ASP A 50 10.70 13.09 -6.10
N PHE A 51 9.81 13.11 -5.11
CA PHE A 51 9.68 12.04 -4.15
C PHE A 51 9.34 10.70 -4.83
N ALA A 52 8.44 10.68 -5.81
CA ALA A 52 8.13 9.49 -6.59
C ALA A 52 9.35 8.94 -7.35
N LYS A 53 10.11 9.82 -8.02
CA LYS A 53 11.36 9.43 -8.72
C LYS A 53 12.41 8.87 -7.76
N ALA A 54 12.55 9.47 -6.58
CA ALA A 54 13.51 9.04 -5.55
C ALA A 54 13.09 7.74 -4.84
N ASN A 55 11.83 7.32 -4.96
CA ASN A 55 11.27 6.12 -4.34
C ASN A 55 10.54 5.29 -5.40
N PRO A 56 11.28 4.64 -6.32
CA PRO A 56 10.67 3.88 -7.38
C PRO A 56 10.02 2.59 -6.84
N VAL A 57 8.97 2.16 -7.52
CA VAL A 57 8.33 0.86 -7.32
C VAL A 57 8.63 -0.01 -8.53
N ASP A 58 9.27 -1.15 -8.33
CA ASP A 58 9.47 -2.11 -9.41
C ASP A 58 8.20 -2.93 -9.63
N PHE A 59 7.47 -2.60 -10.69
CA PHE A 59 6.23 -3.31 -11.04
C PHE A 59 6.45 -4.77 -11.45
N LYS A 60 7.68 -5.19 -11.79
CA LYS A 60 7.98 -6.61 -12.04
C LYS A 60 7.74 -7.46 -10.79
N LEU A 61 8.13 -6.94 -9.62
CA LEU A 61 7.93 -7.60 -8.32
C LEU A 61 6.45 -7.66 -7.90
N LEU A 62 5.59 -6.85 -8.53
CA LEU A 62 4.17 -6.81 -8.19
C LEU A 62 3.33 -7.86 -8.93
N ARG A 63 3.88 -8.47 -9.99
CA ARG A 63 3.14 -9.36 -10.89
C ARG A 63 2.90 -10.71 -10.23
N CYS A 64 1.74 -11.29 -10.51
CA CYS A 64 1.46 -12.67 -10.10
C CYS A 64 2.42 -13.65 -10.79
N PRO A 65 3.04 -14.57 -10.02
CA PRO A 65 4.05 -15.48 -10.53
C PRO A 65 3.48 -16.76 -11.18
N CYS A 66 2.15 -16.90 -11.29
CA CYS A 66 1.51 -18.16 -11.70
C CYS A 66 1.79 -18.63 -13.13
N GLY A 67 2.46 -17.83 -13.95
CA GLY A 67 2.82 -18.15 -15.34
C GLY A 67 1.64 -18.16 -16.34
N VAL A 68 0.39 -18.06 -15.88
CA VAL A 68 -0.81 -18.18 -16.73
C VAL A 68 -1.64 -16.90 -16.85
N CYS A 69 -1.51 -15.98 -15.90
CA CYS A 69 -2.20 -14.69 -15.94
C CYS A 69 -1.25 -13.59 -16.46
N PRO A 70 -1.77 -12.45 -16.96
CA PRO A 70 -0.92 -11.37 -17.47
C PRO A 70 -0.12 -10.63 -16.38
N GLY A 71 -0.17 -11.08 -15.13
CA GLY A 71 0.52 -10.51 -13.97
C GLY A 71 -0.38 -9.67 -13.06
N PHE A 72 -1.54 -9.22 -13.53
CA PHE A 72 -2.53 -8.46 -12.75
C PHE A 72 -3.95 -8.90 -13.08
N GLY A 73 -4.92 -8.48 -12.26
CA GLY A 73 -6.31 -8.91 -12.39
C GLY A 73 -6.99 -8.45 -13.67
N ARG A 74 -7.95 -9.28 -14.08
CA ARG A 74 -8.79 -9.10 -15.27
C ARG A 74 -10.24 -8.76 -14.91
N GLY A 75 -10.51 -8.35 -13.67
CA GLY A 75 -11.86 -8.05 -13.22
C GLY A 75 -12.76 -9.28 -13.08
N LYS A 76 -12.19 -10.46 -12.82
CA LYS A 76 -12.95 -11.71 -12.64
C LYS A 76 -13.63 -11.74 -11.28
N PHE A 77 -14.73 -12.48 -11.19
CA PHE A 77 -15.47 -12.74 -9.94
C PHE A 77 -15.99 -11.47 -9.26
N LYS A 78 -16.28 -10.44 -10.07
CA LYS A 78 -16.88 -9.20 -9.56
C LYS A 78 -18.24 -9.53 -8.97
N ASP A 79 -18.51 -8.95 -7.80
CA ASP A 79 -19.72 -9.23 -7.01
C ASP A 79 -19.91 -10.69 -6.54
N GLU A 80 -18.92 -11.56 -6.69
CA GLU A 80 -18.94 -12.92 -6.14
C GLU A 80 -18.24 -12.99 -4.78
N TYR A 81 -18.83 -13.71 -3.82
CA TYR A 81 -18.34 -13.78 -2.45
C TYR A 81 -18.26 -15.21 -1.97
N ARG A 82 -17.25 -15.54 -1.17
CA ARG A 82 -17.16 -16.86 -0.53
C ARG A 82 -18.22 -17.07 0.55
N ARG A 83 -18.74 -15.99 1.13
CA ARG A 83 -19.68 -16.05 2.25
C ARG A 83 -20.86 -15.09 2.06
N PRO A 84 -22.04 -15.40 2.63
CA PRO A 84 -23.27 -14.62 2.44
C PRO A 84 -23.24 -13.21 3.04
N GLU A 85 -22.33 -12.90 3.97
CA GLU A 85 -22.23 -11.57 4.60
C GLU A 85 -21.71 -10.50 3.64
N ARG A 86 -21.21 -10.89 2.46
CA ARG A 86 -20.75 -10.00 1.38
C ARG A 86 -19.74 -8.93 1.82
N LEU A 87 -18.93 -9.25 2.82
CA LEU A 87 -17.83 -8.40 3.28
C LEU A 87 -16.67 -8.44 2.28
N GLU A 88 -15.93 -7.33 2.18
CA GLU A 88 -14.80 -7.18 1.25
C GLU A 88 -13.71 -8.24 1.44
N VAL A 89 -13.49 -8.68 2.68
CA VAL A 89 -12.60 -9.80 3.02
C VAL A 89 -12.98 -11.13 2.32
N TYR A 90 -14.25 -11.32 2.01
CA TYR A 90 -14.77 -12.51 1.34
C TYR A 90 -15.05 -12.28 -0.14
N HIS A 91 -14.81 -11.07 -0.65
CA HIS A 91 -14.99 -10.74 -2.06
C HIS A 91 -13.92 -11.45 -2.90
N LEU A 92 -14.36 -12.18 -3.91
CA LEU A 92 -13.49 -12.98 -4.78
C LEU A 92 -12.87 -12.16 -5.91
N TYR A 93 -13.28 -10.90 -6.04
CA TYR A 93 -12.93 -10.04 -7.16
C TYR A 93 -11.42 -9.90 -7.37
N GLU A 94 -11.00 -10.11 -8.61
CA GLU A 94 -9.64 -9.87 -9.08
C GLU A 94 -9.51 -8.42 -9.58
N TYR A 95 -9.16 -7.51 -8.65
CA TYR A 95 -9.01 -6.09 -8.98
C TYR A 95 -7.95 -5.86 -10.08
N PRO A 96 -8.14 -4.84 -10.94
CA PRO A 96 -7.32 -4.65 -12.15
C PRO A 96 -5.96 -3.99 -11.84
N GLY A 97 -5.19 -4.51 -10.89
CA GLY A 97 -3.87 -4.01 -10.51
C GLY A 97 -3.61 -4.10 -9.01
N ILE A 98 -2.69 -3.28 -8.50
CA ILE A 98 -2.45 -3.09 -7.06
C ILE A 98 -3.01 -1.74 -6.62
N HIS A 99 -3.62 -1.70 -5.44
CA HIS A 99 -4.22 -0.50 -4.88
C HIS A 99 -3.18 0.59 -4.60
N ARG A 100 -3.41 1.81 -5.10
CA ARG A 100 -2.47 2.95 -5.04
C ARG A 100 -2.10 3.36 -3.62
N MET A 101 -2.99 3.19 -2.64
CA MET A 101 -2.67 3.49 -1.23
C MET A 101 -1.49 2.64 -0.73
N LEU A 102 -1.42 1.37 -1.14
CA LEU A 102 -0.34 0.46 -0.73
C LEU A 102 1.00 0.93 -1.30
N LEU A 103 1.02 1.25 -2.59
CA LEU A 103 2.25 1.63 -3.30
C LEU A 103 2.79 2.99 -2.85
N TRP A 104 1.92 3.97 -2.61
CA TRP A 104 2.36 5.26 -2.05
C TRP A 104 2.77 5.18 -0.59
N THR A 105 2.19 4.25 0.20
CA THR A 105 2.71 3.94 1.54
C THR A 105 4.07 3.26 1.47
N TYR A 106 4.28 2.31 0.55
CA TYR A 106 5.58 1.67 0.33
C TYR A 106 6.67 2.68 -0.04
N ARG A 107 6.37 3.68 -0.89
CA ARG A 107 7.30 4.77 -1.19
C ARG A 107 7.76 5.54 0.05
N ALA A 108 6.84 5.88 0.94
CA ALA A 108 7.21 6.56 2.19
C ALA A 108 8.03 5.64 3.11
N ALA A 109 7.69 4.35 3.14
CA ALA A 109 8.44 3.35 3.87
C ALA A 109 9.90 3.28 3.38
N GLN A 110 10.15 3.32 2.06
CA GLN A 110 11.50 3.35 1.48
C GLN A 110 12.32 4.56 1.98
N LEU A 111 11.72 5.75 2.08
CA LEU A 111 12.37 6.93 2.63
C LEU A 111 12.86 6.70 4.08
N HIS A 112 11.99 6.16 4.94
CA HIS A 112 12.33 5.89 6.35
C HIS A 112 13.32 4.74 6.53
N ALA A 113 13.23 3.71 5.68
CA ALA A 113 14.12 2.56 5.68
C ALA A 113 15.55 2.97 5.31
N ARG A 114 15.73 3.82 4.29
CA ARG A 114 17.06 4.31 3.89
C ARG A 114 17.77 5.09 4.99
N ALA A 115 17.04 5.88 5.76
CA ALA A 115 17.59 6.58 6.92
C ALA A 115 18.14 5.63 8.01
N ARG A 116 17.79 4.34 7.96
CA ARG A 116 18.25 3.27 8.86
C ARG A 116 19.25 2.31 8.20
N GLY A 117 19.68 2.59 6.97
CA GLY A 117 20.53 1.68 6.20
C GLY A 117 19.81 0.42 5.70
N TRP A 118 18.48 0.46 5.60
CA TRP A 118 17.67 -0.65 5.08
C TRP A 118 17.25 -0.43 3.63
N THR A 119 17.17 -1.53 2.90
CA THR A 119 16.55 -1.62 1.58
C THR A 119 15.27 -2.44 1.71
N LEU A 120 14.16 -1.89 1.21
CA LEU A 120 12.90 -2.62 1.13
C LEU A 120 12.76 -3.28 -0.23
N THR A 121 12.18 -4.48 -0.25
CA THR A 121 11.75 -5.17 -1.47
C THR A 121 10.35 -5.74 -1.26
N ILE A 122 9.61 -5.91 -2.35
CA ILE A 122 8.30 -6.56 -2.31
C ILE A 122 8.50 -8.01 -2.75
N ASN A 123 8.23 -8.96 -1.85
CA ASN A 123 8.38 -10.39 -2.15
C ASN A 123 7.10 -10.98 -2.77
N SER A 124 5.96 -10.33 -2.55
CA SER A 124 4.69 -10.71 -3.12
C SER A 124 3.70 -9.56 -3.14
N ALA A 125 2.92 -9.44 -4.20
CA ALA A 125 1.81 -8.50 -4.29
C ALA A 125 0.58 -9.14 -4.95
N TYR A 126 0.44 -9.06 -6.28
CA TYR A 126 -0.74 -9.59 -6.94
C TYR A 126 -0.68 -11.12 -6.98
N ARG A 127 -1.77 -11.80 -6.60
CA ARG A 127 -1.97 -13.24 -6.76
C ARG A 127 -3.38 -13.44 -7.33
N CYS A 128 -3.50 -14.10 -8.47
CA CYS A 128 -4.81 -14.42 -9.06
C CYS A 128 -5.44 -15.65 -8.38
N ALA A 129 -6.70 -15.95 -8.71
CA ALA A 129 -7.41 -17.12 -8.20
C ALA A 129 -6.70 -18.44 -8.52
N ILE A 130 -5.99 -18.53 -9.66
CA ILE A 130 -5.21 -19.72 -10.04
C ILE A 130 -3.99 -19.89 -9.13
N ASP A 131 -3.25 -18.81 -8.88
CA ASP A 131 -2.13 -18.82 -7.93
C ASP A 131 -2.60 -19.23 -6.53
N ASN A 132 -3.73 -18.67 -6.09
CA ASN A 132 -4.34 -19.05 -4.82
C ASN A 132 -4.72 -20.54 -4.79
N ALA A 133 -5.34 -21.07 -5.84
CA ALA A 133 -5.70 -22.48 -5.93
C ALA A 133 -4.47 -23.39 -5.90
N ASN A 134 -3.42 -23.08 -6.68
CA ASN A 134 -2.17 -23.85 -6.73
C ASN A 134 -1.47 -23.94 -5.37
N HIS A 135 -1.65 -22.92 -4.52
CA HIS A 135 -1.06 -22.83 -3.19
C HIS A 135 -2.07 -23.06 -2.06
N GLN A 136 -3.27 -23.57 -2.36
CA GLN A 136 -4.34 -23.86 -1.39
C GLN A 136 -4.70 -22.67 -0.48
N ARG A 137 -4.55 -21.44 -1.01
CA ARG A 137 -4.82 -20.21 -0.26
C ARG A 137 -6.29 -19.84 -0.35
N THR A 138 -6.82 -19.41 0.78
CA THR A 138 -8.19 -18.92 0.87
C THR A 138 -8.25 -17.39 0.92
N SER A 139 -7.21 -16.67 1.35
CA SER A 139 -7.28 -15.20 1.36
C SER A 139 -7.31 -14.59 -0.05
N THR A 140 -8.19 -13.61 -0.28
CA THR A 140 -8.21 -12.79 -1.51
C THR A 140 -7.53 -11.43 -1.34
N ASN A 141 -6.81 -11.20 -0.23
CA ASN A 141 -6.11 -9.93 0.00
C ASN A 141 -5.14 -9.60 -1.16
N HIS A 142 -4.45 -10.62 -1.67
CA HIS A 142 -3.52 -10.45 -2.79
C HIS A 142 -4.20 -10.35 -4.16
N HIS A 143 -5.53 -10.34 -4.26
CA HIS A 143 -6.24 -9.97 -5.49
C HIS A 143 -6.17 -8.45 -5.76
N GLY A 144 -5.03 -7.79 -5.46
CA GLY A 144 -4.79 -6.36 -5.67
C GLY A 144 -4.82 -5.50 -4.41
N LYS A 145 -5.19 -6.05 -3.24
CA LYS A 145 -5.40 -5.31 -1.99
C LYS A 145 -4.28 -5.47 -0.96
N ALA A 146 -3.20 -6.19 -1.27
CA ALA A 146 -2.08 -6.40 -0.34
C ALA A 146 -0.71 -6.45 -1.03
N ILE A 147 0.31 -6.10 -0.25
CA ILE A 147 1.72 -6.30 -0.56
C ILE A 147 2.43 -6.89 0.66
N ASP A 148 3.40 -7.77 0.42
CA ASP A 148 4.28 -8.34 1.42
C ASP A 148 5.70 -7.75 1.21
N ILE A 149 6.25 -7.12 2.25
CA ILE A 149 7.49 -6.35 2.20
C ILE A 149 8.58 -7.06 3.01
N ASP A 150 9.72 -7.31 2.38
CA ASP A 150 10.94 -7.77 3.03
C ASP A 150 11.93 -6.63 3.25
N ILE A 151 12.78 -6.78 4.27
CA ILE A 151 13.74 -5.77 4.71
C ILE A 151 15.14 -6.36 4.65
N ILE A 152 15.96 -5.85 3.73
CA ILE A 152 17.37 -6.19 3.60
C ILE A 152 18.20 -5.11 4.31
N GLY A 153 19.01 -5.50 5.29
CA GLY A 153 19.90 -4.59 5.98
C GLY A 153 20.40 -5.14 7.31
N SER A 154 21.31 -4.40 7.94
CA SER A 154 21.85 -4.74 9.25
C SER A 154 20.93 -4.26 10.40
N GLY A 155 21.22 -4.69 11.62
CA GLY A 155 20.51 -4.25 12.83
C GLY A 155 19.45 -5.24 13.33
N GLY A 156 19.89 -6.31 14.00
CA GLY A 156 19.02 -7.28 14.67
C GLY A 156 18.53 -8.42 13.77
N THR A 157 17.47 -9.11 14.19
CA THR A 157 16.81 -10.17 13.42
C THR A 157 15.80 -9.60 12.44
N ASP A 158 15.32 -10.40 11.48
CA ASP A 158 14.22 -10.00 10.58
C ASP A 158 13.00 -9.54 11.36
N ARG A 159 12.68 -10.22 12.47
CA ARG A 159 11.58 -9.85 13.36
C ARG A 159 11.76 -8.46 13.96
N THR A 160 12.95 -8.14 14.43
CA THR A 160 13.25 -6.80 14.97
C THR A 160 13.07 -5.72 13.91
N ARG A 161 13.60 -5.93 12.69
CA ARG A 161 13.43 -5.00 11.57
C ARG A 161 11.96 -4.84 11.18
N CYS A 162 11.23 -5.94 11.03
CA CYS A 162 9.81 -5.91 10.66
C CYS A 162 8.95 -5.20 11.71
N ASN A 163 9.21 -5.43 13.00
CA ASN A 163 8.52 -4.71 14.08
C ASN A 163 8.83 -3.21 14.05
N SER A 164 10.07 -2.83 13.78
CA SER A 164 10.43 -1.43 13.63
C SER A 164 9.74 -0.78 12.42
N LEU A 165 9.69 -1.47 11.27
CA LEU A 165 8.98 -0.98 10.10
C LEU A 165 7.47 -0.87 10.35
N ARG A 166 6.84 -1.82 11.04
CA ARG A 166 5.44 -1.70 11.47
C ARG A 166 5.22 -0.45 12.32
N GLY A 167 6.08 -0.19 13.30
CA GLY A 167 6.03 1.02 14.13
C GLY A 167 6.10 2.30 13.30
N ILE A 168 7.01 2.36 12.34
CA ILE A 168 7.12 3.48 11.38
C ILE A 168 5.82 3.64 10.59
N LEU A 169 5.26 2.56 10.05
CA LEU A 169 4.03 2.62 9.25
C LEU A 169 2.80 3.03 10.09
N VAL A 170 2.73 2.63 11.36
CA VAL A 170 1.69 3.09 12.28
C VAL A 170 1.82 4.59 12.50
N GLU A 171 3.02 5.07 12.87
CA GLU A 171 3.24 6.48 13.20
C GLU A 171 3.13 7.40 11.98
N GLN A 172 3.78 7.03 10.88
CA GLN A 172 3.99 7.91 9.73
C GLN A 172 2.89 7.76 8.69
N ALA A 173 2.35 6.55 8.50
CA ALA A 173 1.32 6.29 7.50
C ALA A 173 -0.08 6.11 8.10
N HIS A 174 -0.25 6.23 9.42
CA HIS A 174 -1.51 5.96 10.12
C HIS A 174 -2.09 4.57 9.80
N ALA A 175 -1.20 3.60 9.58
CA ALA A 175 -1.58 2.20 9.51
C ALA A 175 -1.99 1.70 10.91
N GLN A 176 -2.64 0.55 10.96
CA GLN A 176 -2.96 -0.16 12.20
C GLN A 176 -2.37 -1.56 12.18
N ILE A 177 -2.06 -2.11 13.36
CA ILE A 177 -1.74 -3.53 13.50
C ILE A 177 -3.05 -4.30 13.63
N GLY A 178 -3.22 -5.35 12.81
CA GLY A 178 -4.47 -6.08 12.69
C GLY A 178 -5.56 -5.30 11.95
N TRP A 179 -6.81 -5.71 12.11
CA TRP A 179 -7.96 -5.21 11.34
C TRP A 179 -9.09 -4.71 12.25
N SER A 180 -8.75 -4.03 13.34
CA SER A 180 -9.73 -3.60 14.35
C SER A 180 -10.62 -2.45 13.88
N ALA A 181 -10.10 -1.50 13.10
CA ALA A 181 -10.88 -0.41 12.53
C ALA A 181 -11.09 -0.58 11.01
N PRO A 182 -12.28 -0.24 10.47
CA PRO A 182 -12.49 -0.16 9.03
C PRO A 182 -11.71 1.02 8.41
N ASP A 183 -11.57 1.03 7.09
CA ASP A 183 -11.01 2.16 6.33
C ASP A 183 -9.59 2.59 6.78
N ARG A 184 -8.82 1.62 7.24
CA ARG A 184 -7.42 1.76 7.62
C ARG A 184 -6.55 0.77 6.87
N LYS A 185 -5.36 1.23 6.48
CA LYS A 185 -4.32 0.32 6.03
C LYS A 185 -3.91 -0.56 7.20
N SER A 186 -3.89 -1.85 7.01
CA SER A 186 -3.66 -2.83 8.05
C SER A 186 -2.34 -3.56 7.86
N LEU A 187 -1.70 -3.89 8.97
CA LEU A 187 -0.46 -4.63 9.05
C LEU A 187 -0.72 -5.95 9.74
N GLU A 188 -0.29 -7.07 9.17
CA GLU A 188 -0.33 -8.33 9.93
C GLU A 188 0.57 -8.21 11.16
N PRO A 189 0.10 -8.65 12.34
CA PRO A 189 0.90 -8.67 13.56
C PRO A 189 2.07 -9.66 13.45
N ALA A 190 3.07 -9.49 14.33
CA ALA A 190 4.35 -10.19 14.24
C ALA A 190 4.29 -11.69 14.57
N ASP A 191 3.22 -12.14 15.20
CA ASP A 191 2.88 -13.55 15.42
C ASP A 191 2.36 -14.22 14.14
N ILE A 192 1.76 -13.46 13.21
CA ILE A 192 1.32 -13.95 11.90
C ILE A 192 2.42 -13.81 10.85
N ALA A 193 3.07 -12.64 10.77
CA ALA A 193 4.11 -12.33 9.80
C ALA A 193 5.42 -11.91 10.51
N PRO A 194 6.20 -12.85 11.08
CA PRO A 194 7.35 -12.51 11.89
C PRO A 194 8.52 -11.94 11.08
N THR A 195 8.70 -12.34 9.81
CA THR A 195 9.90 -12.04 9.02
C THR A 195 9.63 -11.20 7.78
N TRP A 196 8.37 -10.83 7.51
CA TRP A 196 7.95 -9.87 6.50
C TRP A 196 6.91 -8.92 7.08
N VAL A 197 6.61 -7.83 6.36
CA VAL A 197 5.52 -6.92 6.69
C VAL A 197 4.43 -7.04 5.62
N HIS A 198 3.32 -7.71 5.96
CA HIS A 198 2.10 -7.67 5.16
C HIS A 198 1.40 -6.32 5.37
N LEU A 199 1.08 -5.63 4.30
CA LEU A 199 0.31 -4.38 4.29
C LEU A 199 -0.90 -4.55 3.36
N ASP A 200 -2.10 -4.33 3.86
CA ASP A 200 -3.33 -4.49 3.08
C ASP A 200 -4.40 -3.40 3.34
N VAL A 201 -5.39 -3.37 2.46
CA VAL A 201 -6.57 -2.48 2.53
C VAL A 201 -7.89 -3.28 2.49
N ARG A 202 -7.89 -4.53 2.97
CA ARG A 202 -9.06 -5.44 2.87
C ARG A 202 -10.28 -4.97 3.66
N SER A 203 -10.08 -4.07 4.62
CA SER A 203 -11.13 -3.51 5.49
C SER A 203 -11.64 -2.16 4.99
N TYR A 204 -11.28 -1.75 3.78
CA TYR A 204 -11.83 -0.55 3.15
C TYR A 204 -13.27 -0.80 2.68
N GLN A 205 -14.09 0.24 2.78
CA GLN A 205 -15.38 0.30 2.12
C GLN A 205 -15.20 0.24 0.60
N ARG A 206 -16.17 -0.38 -0.08
CA ARG A 206 -16.14 -0.61 -1.54
C ARG A 206 -15.89 0.66 -2.36
N LYS A 207 -16.39 1.83 -1.94
CA LYS A 207 -16.15 3.10 -2.62
C LYS A 207 -14.67 3.49 -2.67
N TYR A 208 -13.89 3.08 -1.66
CA TYR A 208 -12.44 3.29 -1.60
C TYR A 208 -11.65 2.17 -2.28
N LEU A 209 -12.34 1.19 -2.88
CA LEU A 209 -11.78 0.10 -3.67
C LEU A 209 -12.33 0.13 -5.10
N ALA A 210 -12.70 1.30 -5.62
CA ALA A 210 -13.07 1.43 -7.02
C ALA A 210 -11.90 1.06 -7.94
N ASP A 211 -12.20 0.47 -9.12
CA ASP A 211 -11.20 -0.01 -10.08
C ASP A 211 -10.15 1.07 -10.46
N ARG A 212 -10.56 2.34 -10.50
CA ARG A 212 -9.68 3.51 -10.77
C ARG A 212 -8.54 3.69 -9.77
N TYR A 213 -8.60 3.06 -8.60
CA TYR A 213 -7.54 3.11 -7.59
C TYR A 213 -6.51 1.99 -7.73
N PHE A 214 -6.67 1.08 -8.69
CA PHE A 214 -5.74 -0.01 -8.95
C PHE A 214 -4.91 0.27 -10.21
N VAL A 215 -3.61 -0.03 -10.14
CA VAL A 215 -2.64 0.31 -11.20
C VAL A 215 -1.76 -0.88 -11.57
N LYS A 216 -1.28 -0.89 -12.80
CA LYS A 216 -0.45 -1.97 -13.39
C LYS A 216 0.94 -1.53 -13.81
N ASP A 217 1.22 -0.23 -13.74
CA ASP A 217 2.51 0.35 -14.10
C ASP A 217 2.77 1.67 -13.36
N LEU A 218 4.00 2.15 -13.50
CA LEU A 218 4.49 3.37 -12.84
C LEU A 218 3.78 4.63 -13.34
N ALA A 219 3.50 4.71 -14.65
CA ALA A 219 2.82 5.87 -15.23
C ALA A 219 1.41 6.03 -14.63
N ALA A 220 0.66 4.94 -14.52
CA ALA A 220 -0.65 4.90 -13.90
C ALA A 220 -0.59 5.18 -12.38
N LEU A 221 0.46 4.74 -11.67
CA LEU A 221 0.67 5.06 -10.25
C LEU A 221 0.92 6.56 -10.02
N ASP A 222 1.64 7.18 -10.94
CA ASP A 222 2.07 8.57 -10.85
C ASP A 222 1.06 9.55 -11.46
N ALA A 223 0.12 9.10 -12.29
CA ALA A 223 -0.98 9.90 -12.81
C ALA A 223 -1.93 10.44 -11.71
N VAL A 224 -2.82 11.37 -12.04
CA VAL A 224 -3.97 11.68 -11.17
C VAL A 224 -5.04 10.64 -11.49
N PRO A 225 -5.67 9.96 -10.50
CA PRO A 225 -6.79 9.07 -10.80
C PRO A 225 -7.87 9.83 -11.56
N ALA A 226 -8.28 9.30 -12.71
CA ALA A 226 -9.46 9.76 -13.44
C ALA A 226 -10.74 9.26 -12.77
#